data_AF-A0A3D3WSJ7-F1
#
_entry.id   AF-A0A3D3WSJ7-F1
#
_cell.length_a   1.000
_cell.length_b   1.000
_cell.length_c   1.000
_cell.angle_alpha   90.00
_cell.angle_beta   90.00
_cell.angle_gamma   90.00
#
_symmetry.space_group_name_H-M   'P 1'
#
loop_
_entity.id
_entity.type
_entity.pdbx_description
1 polymer ?
#
loop_
_entity_poly.entity_id
_entity_poly.type
_entity_poly.pdbx_seq_one_letter_code
_entity_poly.pdbx_strand_id
1 'polypeptide(L)'
;MTDDFRQRVEAAKAKTKSVTAPVSKEQMDANPEILLIETRLKENVPLDEQAENVIFMSVEELDEMAEDRSKLDPRLADPNAQIITT
;
A
#
# COMPACT_ATOMS: atom_id res chain seq x y z
N MET A 1 23.10 -2.54 -14.21
CA MET A 1 22.32 -1.97 -13.10
C MET A 1 20.82 -2.27 -13.22
N THR A 2 20.24 -2.32 -14.43
CA THR A 2 18.81 -2.63 -14.65
C THR A 2 18.36 -4.05 -14.27
N ASP A 3 19.25 -5.04 -14.34
CA ASP A 3 18.90 -6.42 -14.01
C ASP A 3 18.67 -6.64 -12.50
N ASP A 4 19.40 -5.93 -11.64
CA ASP A 4 19.27 -6.04 -10.19
C ASP A 4 17.94 -5.45 -9.70
N PHE A 5 17.54 -4.29 -10.23
CA PHE A 5 16.26 -3.68 -9.88
C PHE A 5 15.07 -4.55 -10.28
N ARG A 6 15.06 -5.07 -11.52
CA ARG A 6 13.97 -5.95 -12.00
C ARG A 6 13.90 -7.24 -11.18
N GLN A 7 15.05 -7.86 -10.87
CA GLN A 7 15.09 -9.06 -10.03
C GLN A 7 14.53 -8.80 -8.62
N ARG A 8 14.87 -7.66 -8.00
CA ARG A 8 14.34 -7.28 -6.69
C ARG A 8 12.82 -7.06 -6.71
N VAL A 9 12.30 -6.41 -7.75
CA VAL A 9 10.85 -6.21 -7.94
C VAL A 9 10.13 -7.54 -8.10
N GLU A 10 10.63 -8.43 -8.97
CA GLU A 10 10.00 -9.74 -9.17
C GLU A 10 10.08 -10.63 -7.92
N ALA A 11 11.18 -10.58 -7.17
CA ALA A 11 11.30 -11.26 -5.88
C ALA A 11 10.31 -10.72 -4.83
N ALA A 12 10.03 -9.42 -4.83
CA ALA A 12 9.02 -8.81 -3.95
C ALA A 12 7.61 -9.25 -4.36
N LYS A 13 7.26 -9.19 -5.66
CA LYS A 13 5.97 -9.66 -6.19
C LYS A 13 5.71 -11.13 -5.88
N ALA A 14 6.74 -11.98 -5.91
CA ALA A 14 6.61 -13.40 -5.59
C ALA A 14 6.23 -13.65 -4.11
N LYS A 15 6.43 -12.66 -3.22
CA LYS A 15 6.06 -12.72 -1.80
C LYS A 15 4.71 -12.08 -1.51
N THR A 16 4.07 -11.46 -2.50
CA THR A 16 2.78 -10.79 -2.35
C THR A 16 1.73 -11.43 -3.24
N LYS A 17 0.45 -11.15 -2.96
CA LYS A 17 -0.66 -11.55 -3.82
C LYS A 17 -1.01 -10.37 -4.72
N SER A 18 -0.70 -10.47 -6.01
CA SER A 18 -1.11 -9.44 -6.97
C SER A 18 -2.64 -9.40 -7.08
N VAL A 19 -3.18 -8.18 -7.13
CA VAL A 19 -4.58 -7.89 -7.37
C VAL A 19 -4.69 -6.82 -8.45
N THR A 20 -5.67 -6.93 -9.34
CA THR A 20 -5.95 -5.90 -10.35
C THR A 20 -6.80 -4.79 -9.76
N ALA A 21 -6.66 -3.56 -10.28
CA ALA A 21 -7.42 -2.40 -9.78
C ALA A 21 -8.96 -2.58 -9.71
N PRO A 22 -9.64 -3.20 -10.69
CA PRO A 22 -11.09 -3.43 -10.56
C PRO A 22 -11.43 -4.38 -9.40
N VAL A 23 -10.67 -5.48 -9.29
CA VAL A 23 -10.87 -6.47 -8.21
C VAL A 23 -10.56 -5.89 -6.84
N SER A 24 -9.53 -5.04 -6.71
CA SER A 24 -9.26 -4.37 -5.43
C SER A 24 -10.40 -3.43 -5.04
N LYS A 25 -10.99 -2.70 -6.00
CA LYS A 25 -12.17 -1.87 -5.74
C LYS A 25 -13.36 -2.69 -5.25
N GLU A 26 -13.67 -3.80 -5.93
CA GLU A 26 -14.74 -4.73 -5.50
C GLU A 26 -14.50 -5.27 -4.09
N GLN A 27 -13.26 -5.63 -3.76
CA GLN A 27 -12.90 -6.10 -2.42
C GLN A 27 -13.10 -5.03 -1.35
N MET A 28 -12.64 -3.81 -1.59
CA MET A 28 -12.79 -2.69 -0.65
C MET A 28 -14.25 -2.29 -0.47
N ASP A 29 -15.06 -2.36 -1.53
CA ASP A 29 -16.50 -2.08 -1.44
C ASP A 29 -17.26 -3.14 -0.65
N ALA A 30 -16.84 -4.42 -0.77
CA ALA A 30 -17.44 -5.52 -0.05
C ALA A 30 -16.97 -5.61 1.42
N ASN A 31 -15.76 -5.14 1.72
CA ASN A 31 -15.17 -5.17 3.05
C ASN A 31 -14.46 -3.84 3.37
N PRO A 32 -15.14 -2.89 4.06
CA PRO A 32 -14.59 -1.59 4.42
C PRO A 32 -13.35 -1.63 5.34
N GLU A 33 -13.08 -2.76 5.99
CA GLU A 33 -11.90 -2.95 6.84
C GLU A 33 -10.62 -3.17 6.03
N ILE A 34 -10.72 -3.40 4.71
CA ILE A 34 -9.56 -3.48 3.82
C ILE A 34 -8.97 -2.07 3.67
N LEU A 35 -7.67 -1.96 3.92
CA LEU A 35 -6.95 -0.70 3.85
C LEU A 35 -6.17 -0.60 2.54
N LEU A 36 -6.31 0.53 1.85
CA LEU A 36 -5.45 0.91 0.74
C LEU A 36 -4.31 1.79 1.27
N ILE A 37 -3.07 1.38 1.03
CA ILE A 37 -1.88 2.21 1.25
C ILE A 37 -1.34 2.65 -0.11
N GLU A 38 -1.31 3.95 -0.35
CA GLU A 38 -0.71 4.54 -1.53
C GLU A 38 0.72 4.98 -1.21
N THR A 39 1.68 4.39 -1.91
CA THR A 39 3.11 4.62 -1.64
C THR A 39 3.71 5.78 -2.41
N ARG A 40 2.98 6.33 -3.39
CA ARG A 40 3.32 7.63 -4.00
C ARG A 40 3.05 8.76 -3.01
N LEU A 41 3.89 9.80 -3.08
CA LEU A 41 3.65 11.05 -2.37
C LEU A 41 2.31 11.65 -2.82
N LYS A 42 1.51 12.13 -1.85
CA LYS A 42 0.13 12.59 -2.10
C LYS A 42 0.06 13.70 -3.14
N GLU A 43 1.03 14.62 -3.15
CA GLU A 43 1.16 15.70 -4.11
C GLU A 43 1.42 15.22 -5.54
N ASN A 44 1.87 13.98 -5.73
CA ASN A 44 2.14 13.37 -7.02
C ASN A 44 0.98 12.51 -7.54
N VAL A 45 -0.13 12.41 -6.79
CA VAL A 45 -1.33 11.67 -7.21
C VAL A 45 -2.41 12.66 -7.64
N PRO A 46 -2.82 12.68 -8.93
CA PRO A 46 -3.90 13.52 -9.42
C PRO A 46 -5.18 13.35 -8.58
N LEU A 47 -5.91 14.44 -8.33
CA LEU A 47 -7.08 14.42 -7.45
C LEU A 47 -8.17 13.45 -7.93
N ASP A 48 -8.30 13.27 -9.24
CA ASP A 48 -9.22 12.33 -9.89
C ASP A 48 -8.77 10.87 -9.84
N GLU A 49 -7.51 10.62 -9.43
CA GLU A 49 -6.96 9.29 -9.20
C GLU A 49 -6.89 8.92 -7.70
N GLN A 50 -7.24 9.84 -6.78
CA GLN A 50 -7.21 9.58 -5.34
C GLN A 50 -8.45 8.78 -4.90
N ALA A 51 -8.22 7.69 -4.17
CA ALA A 51 -9.30 6.94 -3.51
C ALA A 51 -9.74 7.63 -2.20
N GLU A 52 -11.02 7.53 -1.83
CA GLU A 52 -11.57 8.20 -0.65
C GLU A 52 -11.07 7.63 0.69
N ASN A 53 -10.79 6.31 0.78
CA ASN A 53 -10.31 5.63 1.98
C ASN A 53 -8.89 5.09 1.80
N VAL A 54 -7.94 6.01 1.66
CA VAL A 54 -6.52 5.70 1.43
C VAL A 54 -5.64 6.23 2.57
N ILE A 55 -4.63 5.47 2.92
CA ILE A 55 -3.49 5.90 3.74
C ILE A 55 -2.38 6.27 2.76
N PHE A 56 -2.02 7.54 2.70
CA PHE A 56 -0.79 7.93 1.99
C PHE A 56 0.38 7.69 2.91
N MET A 57 1.33 6.87 2.47
CA MET A 57 2.54 6.55 3.22
C MET A 57 3.66 6.24 2.25
N SER A 58 4.66 7.10 2.18
CA SER A 58 5.79 6.90 1.26
C SER A 58 6.59 5.64 1.62
N VAL A 59 7.43 5.17 0.70
CA VAL A 59 8.31 4.01 0.95
C VAL A 59 9.29 4.30 2.10
N GLU A 60 9.75 5.54 2.21
CA GLU A 60 10.61 5.99 3.31
C GLU A 60 9.86 5.98 4.65
N GLU A 61 8.61 6.45 4.69
CA GLU A 61 7.78 6.41 5.89
C GLU A 61 7.45 4.98 6.31
N LEU A 62 7.23 4.07 5.35
CA LEU A 62 7.04 2.64 5.62
C LEU A 62 8.27 2.02 6.32
N ASP A 63 9.48 2.39 5.90
CA ASP A 63 10.73 1.91 6.50
C ASP A 63 10.92 2.47 7.92
N GLU A 64 10.69 3.78 8.10
CA GLU A 64 10.75 4.42 9.42
C GLU A 64 9.75 3.81 10.41
N MET A 65 8.52 3.54 9.96
CA MET A 65 7.47 2.94 10.81
C MET A 65 7.71 1.46 11.12
N ALA A 66 8.53 0.76 10.32
CA ALA A 66 8.97 -0.59 10.66
C ALA A 66 9.89 -0.59 11.89
N GLU A 67 10.65 0.48 12.11
CA GLU A 67 11.54 0.67 13.26
C GLU A 67 10.82 1.31 14.46
N ASP A 68 9.96 2.30 14.23
CA ASP A 68 9.18 3.00 15.25
C ASP A 68 7.68 3.05 14.92
N ARG A 69 6.93 2.10 15.49
CA ARG A 69 5.48 1.96 15.28
C ARG A 69 4.66 3.02 16.03
N SER A 70 5.27 3.90 16.82
CA SER A 70 4.53 4.95 17.56
C SER A 70 3.87 5.98 16.64
N LYS A 71 4.34 6.07 15.39
CA LYS A 71 3.81 6.97 14.35
C LYS A 71 2.84 6.28 13.38
N LEU A 72 2.54 4.99 13.59
CA LEU A 72 1.70 4.21 12.69
C LEU A 72 0.27 4.79 12.65
N ASP A 73 -0.33 4.86 11.46
CA ASP A 73 -1.77 5.18 11.33
C ASP A 73 -2.56 4.21 12.22
N PRO A 74 -3.46 4.69 13.12
CA PRO A 74 -4.19 3.82 14.04
C PRO A 74 -4.97 2.69 13.35
N ARG A 75 -5.37 2.87 12.08
CA ARG A 75 -6.04 1.82 11.30
C ARG A 75 -5.15 0.62 11.02
N LEU A 76 -3.83 0.80 11.01
CA LEU A 76 -2.84 -0.27 10.83
C LEU A 76 -2.48 -0.99 12.14
N ALA A 77 -3.13 -0.64 13.26
CA ALA A 77 -2.89 -1.29 14.54
C ALA A 77 -3.36 -2.76 14.57
N ASP A 78 -4.34 -3.13 13.75
CA ASP A 78 -4.77 -4.53 13.62
C ASP A 78 -3.83 -5.30 12.69
N PRO A 79 -3.06 -6.28 13.21
CA PRO A 79 -2.16 -7.09 12.39
C PRO A 79 -2.89 -8.05 11.43
N ASN A 80 -4.21 -8.21 11.56
CA ASN A 80 -5.02 -9.06 10.68
C ASN A 80 -5.73 -8.28 9.57
N ALA A 81 -5.61 -6.95 9.54
CA ALA A 81 -6.18 -6.14 8.48
C ALA A 81 -5.56 -6.53 7.13
N GLN A 82 -6.41 -6.71 6.11
CA GLN A 82 -5.92 -6.89 4.76
C GLN A 82 -5.46 -5.53 4.21
N ILE A 83 -4.22 -5.49 3.74
CA ILE A 83 -3.62 -4.31 3.13
C ILE A 83 -3.49 -4.53 1.63
N ILE A 84 -3.92 -3.54 0.86
CA ILE A 84 -3.65 -3.40 -0.57
C ILE A 84 -2.69 -2.22 -0.73
N THR A 85 -1.57 -2.43 -1.42
CA THR A 85 -0.59 -1.36 -1.68
C THR A 85 -0.55 -1.01 -3.17
N THR A 86 -0.44 0.28 -3.49
CA THR A 86 -0.27 0.80 -4.86
C THR A 86 1.06 1.50 -5.06
#